data_AF-A0A5S3YL33-F1
#
_entry.id   AF-A0A5S3YL33-F1
#
_cell.length_a   1.000
_cell.length_b   1.000
_cell.length_c   1.000
_cell.angle_alpha   90.00
_cell.angle_beta   90.00
_cell.angle_gamma   90.00
#
_symmetry.space_group_name_H-M   'P 1'
#
loop_
_entity.id
_entity.type
_entity.pdbx_description
1 polymer ?
#
loop_
_entity_poly.entity_id
_entity_poly.type
_entity_poly.pdbx_seq_one_letter_code
_entity_poly.pdbx_strand_id
1 'polypeptide(L)'
;EAFAQQHWDKMQKISSMRIDHYDQRVEETITQLKMTVTCSTLHESLWLDIKRHYLDLLTFHPQAELAETFYNSVFCRLFHRRYFNNAFIFVQTTLKNAPALPVEAEYRSYFPVVEGLIPTIADIVEHIDFKCQFRDLEQDIRNLVKAFIKQAPDTHHHGHMMRFDMLE
;
A
#
# COMPACT_ATOMS: atom_id res chain seq x y z
N GLU A 1 5.27 13.40 10.84
CA GLU A 1 4.89 14.36 11.90
C GLU A 1 4.74 13.77 13.30
N ALA A 2 3.80 12.85 13.56
CA ALA A 2 3.59 12.32 14.92
C ALA A 2 4.85 11.68 15.54
N PHE A 3 5.62 10.96 14.74
CA PHE A 3 6.94 10.43 15.11
C PHE A 3 7.91 11.55 15.53
N ALA A 4 8.11 12.56 14.69
CA ALA A 4 9.02 13.67 14.94
C ALA A 4 8.65 14.48 16.19
N GLN A 5 7.35 14.59 16.49
CA GLN A 5 6.83 15.26 17.68
C GLN A 5 6.75 14.34 18.91
N GLN A 6 7.17 13.07 18.79
CA GLN A 6 7.15 12.08 19.87
C GLN A 6 5.73 11.82 20.43
N HIS A 7 4.70 12.00 19.61
CA HIS A 7 3.30 11.76 19.97
C HIS A 7 2.92 10.28 19.83
N TRP A 8 3.45 9.45 20.73
CA TRP A 8 3.31 7.99 20.67
C TRP A 8 1.86 7.52 20.79
N ASP A 9 1.05 8.18 21.63
CA ASP A 9 -0.38 7.89 21.80
C ASP A 9 -1.16 8.17 20.50
N LYS A 10 -0.80 9.25 19.80
CA LYS A 10 -1.38 9.60 18.50
C LYS A 10 -1.01 8.57 17.44
N MET A 11 0.22 8.07 17.43
CA MET A 11 0.62 6.99 16.50
C MET A 11 -0.19 5.72 16.73
N GLN A 12 -0.40 5.32 17.99
CA GLN A 12 -1.23 4.17 18.32
C GLN A 12 -2.68 4.36 17.88
N LYS A 13 -3.26 5.54 18.13
CA LYS A 13 -4.62 5.88 17.66
C LYS A 13 -4.73 5.84 16.14
N ILE A 14 -3.77 6.42 15.41
CA ILE A 14 -3.73 6.39 13.94
C ILE A 14 -3.68 4.95 13.43
N SER A 15 -2.84 4.11 14.03
CA SER A 15 -2.73 2.69 13.67
C SER A 15 -4.08 1.97 13.85
N SER A 16 -4.74 2.17 15.00
CA SER A 16 -6.07 1.59 15.25
C SER A 16 -7.12 2.09 14.26
N MET A 17 -7.19 3.40 14.02
CA MET A 17 -8.15 3.99 13.07
C MET A 17 -7.97 3.44 11.66
N ARG A 18 -6.74 3.13 11.23
CA ARG A 18 -6.49 2.53 9.91
C ARG A 18 -7.07 1.13 9.78
N ILE A 19 -7.11 0.36 10.85
CA ILE A 19 -7.74 -0.97 10.87
C ILE A 19 -9.26 -0.81 10.67
N ASP A 20 -9.86 0.11 11.41
CA ASP A 20 -11.32 0.31 11.40
C ASP A 20 -11.83 1.01 10.13
N HIS A 21 -10.96 1.77 9.45
CA HIS A 21 -11.36 2.62 8.32
C HIS A 21 -11.98 1.83 7.16
N TYR A 22 -11.45 0.64 6.86
CA TYR A 22 -12.00 -0.21 5.80
C TYR A 22 -13.46 -0.60 6.11
N ASP A 23 -13.70 -1.08 7.32
CA ASP A 23 -15.03 -1.51 7.76
C ASP A 23 -16.02 -0.35 7.79
N GLN A 24 -15.54 0.84 8.18
CA GLN A 24 -16.33 2.06 8.16
C GLN A 24 -16.77 2.43 6.75
N ARG A 25 -15.87 2.42 5.76
CA ARG A 25 -16.20 2.74 4.35
C ARG A 25 -17.20 1.73 3.76
N VAL A 26 -17.08 0.46 4.11
CA VAL A 26 -18.04 -0.57 3.72
C VAL A 26 -19.42 -0.27 4.32
N GLU A 27 -19.50 0.06 5.61
CA GLU A 27 -20.78 0.34 6.27
C GLU A 27 -21.45 1.62 5.77
N GLU A 28 -20.67 2.67 5.50
CA GLU A 28 -21.17 3.90 4.89
C GLU A 28 -21.79 3.63 3.51
N THR A 29 -21.13 2.81 2.69
CA THR A 29 -21.63 2.42 1.37
C THR A 29 -22.94 1.64 1.49
N ILE A 30 -23.00 0.68 2.41
CA ILE A 30 -24.21 -0.11 2.69
C ILE A 30 -25.37 0.78 3.13
N THR A 31 -25.09 1.73 4.02
CA THR A 31 -26.09 2.68 4.52
C THR A 31 -26.66 3.53 3.39
N GLN A 32 -25.79 4.10 2.54
CA GLN A 32 -26.21 4.89 1.38
C GLN A 32 -27.04 4.06 0.39
N LEU A 33 -26.63 2.81 0.11
CA LEU A 33 -27.38 1.91 -0.77
C LEU A 33 -28.77 1.60 -0.22
N LYS A 34 -28.88 1.28 1.08
CA LYS A 34 -30.18 1.02 1.74
C LYS A 34 -31.11 2.24 1.73
N MET A 35 -30.57 3.45 1.77
CA MET A 35 -31.36 4.69 1.70
C MET A 35 -31.83 4.99 0.27
N THR A 36 -31.02 4.67 -0.74
CA THR A 36 -31.28 5.05 -2.13
C THR A 36 -32.10 4.00 -2.87
N VAL A 37 -31.96 2.72 -2.48
CA VAL A 37 -32.57 1.58 -3.18
C VAL A 37 -33.16 0.61 -2.15
N THR A 38 -34.32 0.04 -2.47
CA THR A 38 -34.91 -1.04 -1.67
C THR A 38 -34.10 -2.32 -1.84
N CYS A 39 -33.07 -2.52 -1.01
CA CYS A 39 -32.17 -3.68 -1.05
C CYS A 39 -32.57 -4.84 -0.11
N SER A 40 -33.82 -4.89 0.36
CA SER A 40 -34.28 -5.91 1.32
C SER A 40 -34.33 -7.32 0.72
N THR A 41 -34.39 -7.45 -0.60
CA THR A 41 -34.37 -8.72 -1.34
C THR A 41 -33.33 -8.71 -2.44
N LEU A 42 -32.60 -9.83 -2.61
CA LEU A 42 -31.64 -9.99 -3.70
C LEU A 42 -32.38 -10.09 -5.05
N HIS A 43 -32.13 -9.14 -5.94
CA HIS A 43 -32.52 -9.19 -7.36
C HIS A 43 -31.33 -9.70 -8.18
N GLU A 44 -31.32 -10.98 -8.51
CA GLU A 44 -30.15 -11.64 -9.10
C GLU A 44 -29.70 -11.02 -10.43
N SER A 45 -30.62 -10.75 -11.35
CA SER A 45 -30.30 -10.11 -12.64
C SER A 45 -29.66 -8.74 -12.48
N LEU A 46 -30.24 -7.91 -11.60
CA LEU A 46 -29.71 -6.59 -11.29
C LEU A 46 -28.30 -6.68 -10.72
N TRP A 47 -28.04 -7.65 -9.83
CA TRP A 47 -26.72 -7.76 -9.21
C TRP A 47 -25.65 -8.32 -10.14
N LEU A 48 -26.02 -9.19 -11.08
CA LEU A 48 -25.13 -9.58 -12.18
C LEU A 48 -24.78 -8.39 -13.06
N ASP A 49 -25.76 -7.53 -13.36
CA ASP A 49 -25.51 -6.31 -14.12
C ASP A 49 -24.60 -5.34 -13.35
N ILE A 50 -24.85 -5.11 -12.06
CA ILE A 50 -23.99 -4.26 -11.22
C ILE A 50 -22.55 -4.77 -11.21
N LYS A 51 -22.35 -6.09 -11.02
CA LYS A 51 -21.02 -6.69 -11.05
C LYS A 51 -20.32 -6.48 -12.39
N ARG A 52 -21.04 -6.61 -13.51
CA ARG A 52 -20.50 -6.36 -14.86
C ARG A 52 -20.08 -4.91 -15.05
N HIS A 53 -20.93 -3.95 -14.67
CA HIS A 53 -20.58 -2.53 -14.75
C HIS A 53 -19.42 -2.18 -13.81
N TYR A 54 -19.36 -2.79 -12.62
CA TYR A 54 -18.25 -2.62 -11.70
C TYR A 54 -16.94 -3.10 -12.33
N LEU A 55 -16.95 -4.28 -12.97
CA LEU A 55 -15.81 -4.81 -13.69
C LEU A 55 -15.32 -3.86 -14.80
N ASP A 56 -16.23 -3.25 -15.56
CA ASP A 56 -15.86 -2.29 -16.61
C ASP A 56 -15.11 -1.08 -16.00
N LEU A 57 -15.54 -0.59 -14.83
CA LEU A 57 -14.86 0.49 -14.09
C LEU A 57 -13.47 0.07 -13.58
N LEU A 58 -13.25 -1.22 -13.31
CA LEU A 58 -11.96 -1.72 -12.82
C LEU A 58 -10.88 -1.85 -13.90
N THR A 59 -11.24 -1.80 -15.18
CA THR A 59 -10.33 -2.02 -16.32
C THR A 59 -9.04 -1.20 -16.25
N PHE A 60 -9.12 0.04 -15.76
CA PHE A 60 -7.98 0.96 -15.60
C PHE A 60 -7.77 1.40 -14.15
N HIS A 61 -8.34 0.68 -13.19
CA HIS A 61 -8.21 1.02 -11.78
C HIS A 61 -6.87 0.50 -11.23
N PRO A 62 -6.00 1.36 -10.67
CA PRO A 62 -4.65 0.97 -10.24
C PRO A 62 -4.64 -0.07 -9.11
N GLN A 63 -5.74 -0.15 -8.36
CA GLN A 63 -5.89 -1.06 -7.22
C GLN A 63 -7.15 -1.94 -7.40
N ALA A 64 -7.34 -2.53 -8.58
CA ALA A 64 -8.56 -3.29 -8.89
C ALA A 64 -8.81 -4.45 -7.90
N GLU A 65 -7.77 -5.13 -7.43
CA GLU A 65 -7.90 -6.22 -6.44
C GLU A 65 -8.52 -5.75 -5.11
N LEU A 66 -8.10 -4.57 -4.63
CA LEU A 66 -8.68 -3.97 -3.43
C LEU A 66 -10.15 -3.57 -3.65
N ALA A 67 -10.47 -3.05 -4.84
CA ALA A 67 -11.83 -2.71 -5.21
C ALA A 67 -12.74 -3.95 -5.33
N GLU A 68 -12.25 -5.06 -5.87
CA GLU A 68 -12.96 -6.35 -5.89
C GLU A 68 -13.29 -6.85 -4.48
N THR A 69 -12.33 -6.76 -3.57
CA THR A 69 -12.50 -7.16 -2.16
C THR A 69 -13.49 -6.25 -1.43
N PHE A 70 -13.45 -4.94 -1.73
CA PHE A 70 -14.40 -3.96 -1.23
C PHE A 70 -15.83 -4.29 -1.69
N TYR A 71 -16.01 -4.53 -2.99
CA TYR A 71 -17.28 -4.96 -3.56
C TYR A 71 -17.81 -6.23 -2.89
N ASN A 72 -16.96 -7.25 -2.71
CA ASN A 72 -17.35 -8.50 -2.05
C ASN A 72 -17.84 -8.24 -0.62
N SER A 73 -17.16 -7.35 0.11
CA SER A 73 -17.51 -6.98 1.48
C SER A 73 -18.88 -6.30 1.57
N VAL A 74 -19.15 -5.36 0.65
CA VAL A 74 -20.46 -4.69 0.54
C VAL A 74 -21.56 -5.69 0.21
N PHE A 75 -21.36 -6.56 -0.79
CA PHE A 75 -22.34 -7.57 -1.18
C PHE A 75 -22.67 -8.54 -0.04
N CYS A 76 -21.64 -9.10 0.59
CA CYS A 76 -21.81 -10.10 1.65
C CYS A 76 -22.56 -9.51 2.85
N ARG A 77 -22.27 -8.26 3.25
CA ARG A 77 -22.99 -7.60 4.35
C ARG A 77 -24.43 -7.20 3.99
N LEU A 78 -24.70 -6.85 2.74
CA LEU A 78 -26.07 -6.58 2.28
C LEU A 78 -26.94 -7.85 2.29
N PHE A 79 -26.39 -8.99 1.88
CA PHE A 79 -27.18 -10.20 1.58
C PHE A 79 -26.77 -11.45 2.38
N HIS A 80 -26.26 -11.27 3.61
CA HIS A 80 -25.74 -12.21 4.64
C HIS A 80 -26.07 -13.73 4.55
N ARG A 81 -27.17 -14.15 3.91
CA ARG A 81 -27.59 -15.55 3.76
C ARG A 81 -27.45 -16.16 2.35
N ARG A 82 -26.97 -15.42 1.34
CA ARG A 82 -26.94 -15.84 -0.08
C ARG A 82 -25.55 -15.84 -0.74
N TYR A 83 -24.48 -15.69 0.03
CA TYR A 83 -23.10 -15.56 -0.47
C TYR A 83 -22.52 -16.83 -1.14
N PHE A 84 -23.23 -17.96 -1.13
CA PHE A 84 -22.73 -19.23 -1.69
C PHE A 84 -22.73 -19.28 -3.22
N ASN A 85 -23.31 -18.30 -3.91
CA ASN A 85 -23.25 -18.24 -5.37
C ASN A 85 -22.11 -17.33 -5.83
N ASN A 86 -21.04 -17.96 -6.35
CA ASN A 86 -19.86 -17.31 -6.91
C ASN A 86 -20.16 -16.33 -8.06
N ALA A 87 -21.35 -16.40 -8.67
CA ALA A 87 -21.75 -15.49 -9.74
C ALA A 87 -21.78 -14.01 -9.27
N PHE A 88 -22.08 -13.75 -7.99
CA PHE A 88 -22.28 -12.39 -7.49
C PHE A 88 -21.04 -11.74 -6.87
N ILE A 89 -19.96 -12.49 -6.65
CA ILE A 89 -18.71 -12.04 -6.00
C ILE A 89 -17.49 -12.30 -6.89
N PHE A 90 -16.40 -11.58 -6.65
CA PHE A 90 -15.10 -11.81 -7.29
C PHE A 90 -14.32 -12.87 -6.52
N VAL A 91 -14.35 -14.13 -7.00
CA VAL A 91 -13.62 -15.26 -6.39
C VAL A 91 -12.17 -15.32 -6.84
N GLN A 92 -11.92 -14.95 -8.10
CA GLN A 92 -10.59 -14.76 -8.64
C GLN A 92 -10.50 -13.35 -9.16
N THR A 93 -9.33 -12.72 -8.96
CA THR A 93 -9.11 -11.39 -9.48
C THR A 93 -9.20 -11.37 -11.00
N THR A 94 -9.90 -10.36 -11.50
CA THR A 94 -10.04 -10.09 -12.94
C THR A 94 -8.80 -9.42 -13.53
N LEU A 95 -7.83 -9.06 -12.69
CA LEU A 95 -6.52 -8.52 -13.07
C LEU A 95 -5.69 -9.44 -13.98
N LYS A 96 -6.01 -10.74 -14.07
CA LYS A 96 -5.26 -11.69 -14.92
C LYS A 96 -5.12 -11.24 -16.38
N ASN A 97 -6.06 -10.42 -16.87
CA ASN A 97 -6.05 -9.88 -18.23
C ASN A 97 -5.96 -8.35 -18.29
N ALA A 98 -5.81 -7.67 -17.14
CA ALA A 98 -5.71 -6.22 -17.11
C ALA A 98 -4.35 -5.78 -17.67
N PRO A 99 -4.30 -4.70 -18.47
CA PRO A 99 -3.03 -4.15 -18.91
C PRO A 99 -2.21 -3.75 -17.69
N ALA A 100 -0.90 -4.06 -17.72
CA ALA A 100 0.02 -3.61 -16.68
C ALA A 100 -0.02 -2.08 -16.65
N LEU A 101 -0.62 -1.51 -15.61
CA LEU A 101 -0.55 -0.09 -15.37
C LEU A 101 0.89 0.23 -14.95
N PRO A 102 1.49 1.31 -15.47
CA PRO A 102 2.78 1.75 -15.00
C PRO A 102 2.64 2.11 -13.51
N VAL A 103 3.13 1.22 -12.66
CA VAL A 103 3.36 1.52 -11.24
C VAL A 103 4.56 2.45 -11.24
N GLU A 104 4.38 3.68 -10.74
CA GLU A 104 5.52 4.56 -10.50
C GLU A 104 6.53 3.78 -9.64
N ALA A 105 7.81 3.84 -10.00
CA ALA A 105 8.82 3.16 -9.21
C ALA A 105 8.82 3.77 -7.80
N GLU A 106 8.25 3.05 -6.83
CA GLU A 106 8.24 3.43 -5.40
C GLU A 106 9.63 3.24 -4.77
N TYR A 107 10.70 3.47 -5.54
CA TYR A 107 12.07 3.37 -5.06
C TYR A 107 12.97 4.39 -5.74
N ARG A 108 13.96 4.83 -4.97
CA ARG A 108 15.03 5.70 -5.42
C ARG A 108 16.36 4.95 -5.40
N SER A 109 17.05 4.97 -6.53
CA SER A 109 18.38 4.37 -6.67
C SER A 109 19.50 5.36 -6.32
N TYR A 110 20.48 4.87 -5.58
CA TYR A 110 21.69 5.59 -5.20
C TYR A 110 22.93 4.82 -5.67
N PHE A 111 23.95 5.55 -6.12
CA PHE A 111 25.13 4.99 -6.79
C PHE A 111 26.43 5.45 -6.11
N PRO A 112 26.97 4.65 -5.17
CA PRO A 112 28.20 4.96 -4.44
C PRO A 112 29.44 5.17 -5.30
N VAL A 113 29.44 4.76 -6.57
CA VAL A 113 30.54 5.00 -7.50
C VAL A 113 30.82 6.48 -7.74
N VAL A 114 29.83 7.36 -7.52
CA VAL A 114 29.94 8.80 -7.82
C VAL A 114 30.71 9.52 -6.71
N GLU A 115 30.25 9.46 -5.46
CA GLU A 115 30.81 10.22 -4.33
C GLU A 115 31.39 9.34 -3.21
N GLY A 116 31.21 8.01 -3.31
CA GLY A 116 31.60 7.05 -2.28
C GLY A 116 30.47 6.67 -1.34
N LEU A 117 30.75 5.68 -0.49
CA LEU A 117 29.75 5.05 0.37
C LEU A 117 29.24 5.95 1.50
N ILE A 118 30.12 6.77 2.10
CA ILE A 118 29.74 7.67 3.20
C ILE A 118 28.76 8.76 2.73
N PRO A 119 29.06 9.56 1.68
CA PRO A 119 28.12 10.56 1.17
C PRO A 119 26.81 9.91 0.70
N THR A 120 26.87 8.76 0.04
CA THR A 120 25.66 8.07 -0.41
C THR A 120 24.73 7.66 0.73
N ILE A 121 25.28 7.14 1.84
CA ILE A 121 24.46 6.80 3.02
C ILE A 121 23.93 8.07 3.69
N ALA A 122 24.72 9.16 3.71
CA ALA A 122 24.25 10.45 4.21
C ALA A 122 23.04 10.94 3.41
N ASP A 123 23.14 10.91 2.08
CA ASP A 123 22.05 11.27 1.18
C ASP A 123 20.81 10.41 1.44
N ILE A 124 20.96 9.08 1.51
CA ILE A 124 19.83 8.18 1.80
C ILE A 124 19.11 8.61 3.09
N VAL A 125 19.85 8.88 4.16
CA VAL A 125 19.29 9.25 5.46
C VAL A 125 18.61 10.62 5.43
N GLU A 126 19.20 11.58 4.72
CA GLU A 126 18.64 12.92 4.57
C GLU A 126 17.34 12.90 3.75
N HIS A 127 17.28 12.08 2.69
CA HIS A 127 16.08 11.92 1.86
C HIS A 127 14.90 11.27 2.58
N ILE A 128 15.13 10.41 3.60
CA ILE A 128 14.05 9.87 4.43
C ILE A 128 13.33 11.00 5.20
N ASP A 129 14.02 12.12 5.46
CA ASP A 129 13.44 13.34 5.99
C ASP A 129 12.57 13.09 7.23
N PHE A 130 13.18 12.53 8.27
CA PHE A 130 12.51 12.16 9.53
C PHE A 130 11.82 13.33 10.25
N LYS A 131 11.98 14.57 9.76
CA LYS A 131 11.46 15.82 10.36
C LYS A 131 11.94 16.06 11.80
N CYS A 132 13.05 15.44 12.20
CA CYS A 132 13.68 15.65 13.50
C CYS A 132 15.21 15.62 13.37
N GLN A 133 15.91 16.26 14.32
CA GLN A 133 17.37 16.28 14.34
C GLN A 133 17.93 14.94 14.82
N PHE A 134 19.01 14.51 14.18
CA PHE A 134 19.84 13.43 14.70
C PHE A 134 20.67 13.91 15.88
N ARG A 135 20.95 13.00 16.83
CA ARG A 135 21.86 13.30 17.94
C ARG A 135 23.30 13.48 17.44
N ASP A 136 23.75 12.56 16.58
CA ASP A 136 25.06 12.59 15.94
C ASP A 136 24.97 11.81 14.62
N LEU A 137 24.53 12.49 13.56
CA LEU A 137 24.32 11.87 12.25
C LEU A 137 25.61 11.27 11.69
N GLU A 138 26.75 11.95 11.87
CA GLU A 138 28.03 11.46 11.36
C GLU A 138 28.42 10.13 12.02
N GLN A 139 28.22 10.00 13.33
CA GLN A 139 28.51 8.77 14.04
C GLN A 139 27.60 7.63 13.60
N ASP A 140 26.32 7.92 13.38
CA ASP A 140 25.36 6.92 12.89
C ASP A 140 25.73 6.45 11.48
N ILE A 141 26.13 7.35 10.58
CA ILE A 141 26.63 6.99 9.23
C ILE A 141 27.88 6.10 9.34
N ARG A 142 28.85 6.46 10.19
CA ARG A 142 30.05 5.63 10.41
C ARG A 142 29.70 4.22 10.91
N ASN A 143 28.68 4.11 11.77
CA ASN A 143 28.21 2.82 12.28
C ASN A 143 27.55 1.99 11.16
N LEU A 144 26.71 2.62 10.33
CA LEU A 144 26.06 1.98 9.18
C LEU A 144 27.09 1.45 8.17
N VAL A 145 28.10 2.25 7.81
CA VAL A 145 29.18 1.86 6.90
C VAL A 145 29.95 0.65 7.45
N LYS A 146 30.34 0.69 8.74
CA LYS A 146 31.03 -0.44 9.39
C LYS A 146 30.18 -1.71 9.37
N ALA A 147 28.88 -1.60 9.65
CA ALA A 147 27.96 -2.72 9.62
C ALA A 147 27.81 -3.27 8.19
N PHE A 148 27.68 -2.41 7.20
CA PHE A 148 27.60 -2.78 5.79
C PHE A 148 28.84 -3.54 5.32
N ILE A 149 30.04 -3.00 5.53
CA ILE A 149 31.30 -3.65 5.14
C ILE A 149 31.43 -5.03 5.80
N LYS A 150 31.05 -5.16 7.07
CA LYS A 150 31.09 -6.43 7.79
C LYS A 150 30.11 -7.48 7.22
N GLN A 151 28.93 -7.05 6.78
CA GLN A 151 27.87 -7.95 6.32
C GLN A 151 27.92 -8.22 4.81
N ALA A 152 28.60 -7.38 4.05
CA ALA A 152 28.63 -7.41 2.59
C ALA A 152 30.08 -7.50 2.05
N PRO A 153 30.86 -8.54 2.43
CA PRO A 153 32.29 -8.61 2.17
C PRO A 153 32.64 -8.65 0.67
N ASP A 154 31.79 -9.18 -0.20
CA ASP A 154 32.14 -9.33 -1.63
C ASP A 154 31.62 -8.18 -2.52
N THR A 155 30.66 -7.41 -2.02
CA THR A 155 29.95 -6.36 -2.77
C THR A 155 30.60 -4.98 -2.66
N HIS A 156 31.45 -4.75 -1.66
CA HIS A 156 32.05 -3.43 -1.42
C HIS A 156 33.35 -3.17 -2.19
N HIS A 157 33.92 -4.19 -2.84
CA HIS A 157 35.18 -4.08 -3.57
C HIS A 157 35.03 -3.52 -5.00
N HIS A 158 33.82 -3.52 -5.57
CA HIS A 158 33.55 -3.09 -6.94
C HIS A 158 32.56 -1.93 -6.94
N GLY A 159 33.03 -0.70 -6.75
CA GLY A 159 32.17 0.49 -6.63
C GLY A 159 31.17 0.67 -7.78
N HIS A 160 31.54 0.30 -9.02
CA HIS A 160 30.67 0.37 -10.20
C HIS A 160 29.55 -0.69 -10.22
N MET A 161 29.61 -1.71 -9.37
CA MET A 161 28.56 -2.72 -9.20
C MET A 161 27.64 -2.43 -8.01
N MET A 162 27.92 -1.36 -7.25
CA MET A 162 27.15 -1.02 -6.06
C MET A 162 26.00 -0.08 -6.42
N ARG A 163 24.78 -0.50 -6.05
CA ARG A 163 23.56 0.28 -6.14
C ARG A 163 22.72 0.02 -4.89
N PHE A 164 22.19 1.08 -4.29
CA PHE A 164 21.17 0.97 -3.25
C PHE A 164 19.83 1.39 -3.83
N ASP A 165 18.85 0.49 -3.80
CA ASP A 165 17.47 0.83 -4.14
C ASP A 165 16.69 0.96 -2.83
N MET A 166 16.34 2.19 -2.48
CA MET A 166 15.61 2.51 -1.25
C MET A 166 14.16 2.78 -1.61
N LEU A 167 13.23 2.14 -0.90
CA LEU A 167 11.81 2.47 -1.02
C LEU A 167 11.59 3.94 -0.64
N GLU A 168 10.71 4.61 -1.38
CA GLU A 168 10.27 5.98 -1.09
C GLU A 168 9.24 6.03 0.05
#